data_AF-A0AAU5AHM5-F1
#
_entry.id   AF-A0AAU5AHM5-F1
#
_cell.length_a   1.000
_cell.length_b   1.000
_cell.length_c   1.000
_cell.angle_alpha   90.00
_cell.angle_beta   90.00
_cell.angle_gamma   90.00
#
_symmetry.space_group_name_H-M   'P 1'
#
loop_
_entity.id
_entity.type
_entity.pdbx_description
1 polymer ?
#
loop_
_entity_poly.entity_id
_entity_poly.type
_entity_poly.pdbx_seq_one_letter_code
_entity_poly.pdbx_strand_id
1 'polypeptide(L)'
;MTTDPELTLHHAVDVTVEDAWAILEFLAPRLESLERAHDGDTEEHRTAAALAEAMSALVLALESEIRGPNRGRLRNRSAPPPALVPSPTEDERIAREKRRLTMIAEYWNQLCGIVYAWRESDGYDRARWHRVTFLDTAAEAEYHRLVVEAGLRKAE
;
A
#
# COMPACT_ATOMS: atom_id res chain seq x y z
N MET A 1 -21.59 17.70 -7.17
CA MET A 1 -21.45 16.63 -6.15
C MET A 1 -21.58 15.32 -6.90
N THR A 2 -20.45 14.80 -7.37
CA THR A 2 -20.39 13.55 -8.13
C THR A 2 -20.29 12.45 -7.09
N THR A 3 -21.36 11.68 -6.94
CA THR A 3 -21.35 10.41 -6.20
C THR A 3 -20.45 9.45 -6.97
N ASP A 4 -19.17 9.43 -6.62
CA ASP A 4 -18.26 8.36 -7.04
C ASP A 4 -18.78 7.08 -6.38
N PRO A 5 -19.06 5.99 -7.13
CA PRO A 5 -19.44 4.72 -6.53
C PRO A 5 -18.38 4.36 -5.50
N GLU A 6 -18.81 3.87 -4.34
CA GLU A 6 -17.96 3.38 -3.25
C GLU A 6 -16.74 2.64 -3.84
N LEU A 7 -15.60 3.34 -3.94
CA LEU A 7 -14.33 2.81 -4.44
C LEU A 7 -13.79 1.89 -3.35
N THR A 8 -14.46 0.75 -3.22
CA THR A 8 -14.09 -0.30 -2.30
C THR A 8 -12.86 -0.96 -2.92
N LEU A 9 -11.73 -0.86 -2.24
CA LEU A 9 -10.44 -1.35 -2.74
C LEU A 9 -10.37 -2.86 -2.55
N HIS A 10 -10.86 -3.62 -3.53
CA HIS A 10 -10.93 -5.08 -3.42
C HIS A 10 -9.57 -5.77 -3.65
N HIS A 11 -8.73 -5.18 -4.51
CA HIS A 11 -7.46 -5.77 -4.94
C HIS A 11 -6.27 -4.85 -4.69
N ALA A 12 -5.08 -5.44 -4.60
CA ALA A 12 -3.83 -4.69 -4.52
C ALA A 12 -3.62 -3.77 -5.73
N VAL A 13 -4.02 -4.22 -6.93
CA VAL A 13 -3.91 -3.41 -8.17
C VAL A 13 -4.78 -2.15 -8.15
N ASP A 14 -5.82 -2.12 -7.32
CA ASP A 14 -6.73 -0.97 -7.20
C ASP A 14 -6.16 0.11 -6.29
N VAL A 15 -5.13 -0.20 -5.48
CA VAL A 15 -4.51 0.75 -4.55
C VAL A 15 -3.72 1.81 -5.32
N THR A 16 -4.09 3.06 -5.11
CA THR A 16 -3.50 4.24 -5.71
C THR A 16 -2.56 4.96 -4.74
N VAL A 17 -1.73 5.84 -5.29
CA VAL A 17 -0.88 6.75 -4.49
C VAL A 17 -1.75 7.63 -3.60
N GLU A 18 -2.89 8.09 -4.11
CA GLU A 18 -3.83 8.95 -3.38
C GLU A 18 -4.43 8.25 -2.15
N ASP A 19 -4.69 6.94 -2.24
CA ASP A 19 -5.14 6.14 -1.09
C ASP A 19 -4.12 6.15 0.05
N ALA A 20 -2.84 5.96 -0.29
CA ALA A 20 -1.75 5.94 0.67
C ALA A 20 -1.56 7.30 1.36
N TRP A 21 -1.59 8.38 0.58
CA TRP A 21 -1.46 9.74 1.10
C TRP A 21 -2.67 10.17 1.93
N ALA A 22 -3.89 9.74 1.58
CA ALA A 22 -5.09 10.05 2.37
C ALA A 22 -4.99 9.51 3.82
N ILE A 23 -4.37 8.34 4.02
CA ILE A 23 -4.11 7.81 5.37
C ILE A 23 -3.12 8.72 6.12
N LEU A 24 -2.07 9.19 5.45
CA LEU A 24 -1.09 10.09 6.07
C LEU A 24 -1.71 11.44 6.42
N GLU A 25 -2.48 12.04 5.52
CA GLU A 25 -3.21 13.30 5.77
C GLU A 25 -4.18 13.18 6.94
N PHE A 26 -4.77 12.00 7.15
CA PHE A 26 -5.61 11.73 8.30
C PHE A 26 -4.83 11.55 9.61
N LEU A 27 -3.73 10.78 9.61
CA LEU A 27 -3.00 10.47 10.86
C LEU A 27 -1.97 11.52 11.26
N ALA A 28 -1.28 12.15 10.31
CA ALA A 28 -0.21 13.12 10.59
C ALA A 28 -0.62 14.21 11.59
N PRO A 29 -1.73 14.97 11.40
CA PRO A 29 -2.10 16.02 12.36
C PRO A 29 -2.41 15.47 13.76
N ARG A 30 -2.90 14.23 13.86
CA ARG A 30 -3.21 13.58 15.15
C ARG A 30 -1.94 13.17 15.88
N LEU A 31 -0.98 12.60 15.17
CA LEU A 31 0.32 12.23 15.73
C LEU A 31 1.12 13.48 16.13
N GLU A 32 1.15 14.51 15.30
CA GLU A 32 1.77 15.78 15.66
C GLU A 32 1.12 16.44 16.88
N SER A 33 -0.21 16.36 17.00
CA SER A 33 -0.90 16.88 18.18
C SER A 33 -0.53 16.09 19.44
N LEU A 34 -0.35 14.77 19.34
CA LEU A 34 0.09 13.92 20.44
C LEU A 34 1.53 14.27 20.83
N GLU A 35 2.44 14.38 19.86
CA GLU A 35 3.83 14.78 20.08
C GLU A 35 3.96 16.11 20.81
N ARG A 36 3.16 17.12 20.41
CA ARG A 36 3.17 18.46 21.04
C ARG A 36 2.56 18.49 22.44
N ALA A 37 1.69 17.53 22.76
CA ALA A 37 1.02 17.46 24.06
C ALA A 37 1.92 16.89 25.16
N HIS A 38 3.04 16.25 24.79
CA HIS A 38 3.96 15.60 25.71
C HIS A 38 5.37 16.19 25.61
N ASP A 39 6.09 16.21 26.73
CA ASP A 39 7.50 16.61 26.74
C ASP A 39 8.35 15.64 25.90
N GLY A 40 9.39 16.16 25.24
CA GLY A 40 10.20 15.41 24.28
C GLY A 40 10.86 14.13 24.83
N ASP A 41 11.10 14.08 26.14
CA ASP A 41 11.77 12.94 26.80
C ASP A 41 10.79 11.83 27.25
N THR A 42 9.48 12.04 27.05
CA THR A 42 8.46 11.04 27.43
C THR A 42 8.42 9.85 26.48
N GLU A 43 7.88 8.73 26.93
CA GLU A 43 7.66 7.57 26.05
C GLU A 43 6.55 7.85 25.03
N GLU A 44 5.55 8.63 25.41
CA GLU A 44 4.44 9.03 24.55
C GLU A 44 4.91 9.87 23.37
N HIS A 45 5.74 10.89 23.62
CA HIS A 45 6.35 11.70 22.55
C HIS A 45 7.16 10.83 21.59
N ARG A 46 8.08 10.00 22.12
CA ARG A 46 8.94 9.13 21.31
C ARG A 46 8.12 8.11 20.50
N THR A 47 7.05 7.58 21.08
CA THR A 47 6.15 6.63 20.40
C THR A 47 5.39 7.31 19.26
N ALA A 48 4.86 8.51 19.49
CA ALA A 48 4.15 9.27 18.48
C ALA A 48 5.06 9.63 17.29
N ALA A 49 6.26 10.15 17.59
CA ALA A 49 7.26 10.49 16.58
C ALA A 49 7.72 9.27 15.76
N ALA A 50 8.03 8.15 16.43
CA ALA A 50 8.41 6.92 15.75
C ALA A 50 7.28 6.37 14.86
N LEU A 51 6.03 6.49 15.30
CA LEU A 51 4.87 6.09 14.50
C LEU A 51 4.68 6.99 13.28
N ALA A 52 4.85 8.30 13.42
CA ALA A 52 4.78 9.25 12.30
C ALA A 52 5.86 8.98 11.24
N GLU A 53 7.08 8.67 11.68
CA GLU A 53 8.19 8.29 10.80
C GLU A 53 7.90 6.96 10.08
N ALA A 54 7.45 5.93 10.81
CA ALA A 54 7.11 4.64 10.24
C ALA A 54 5.98 4.73 9.20
N MET A 55 4.95 5.53 9.48
CA MET A 55 3.86 5.81 8.55
C MET A 55 4.36 6.48 7.27
N SER A 56 5.21 7.50 7.40
CA SER A 56 5.79 8.21 6.26
C SER A 56 6.66 7.27 5.40
N ALA A 57 7.47 6.42 6.03
CA ALA A 57 8.28 5.43 5.34
C ALA A 57 7.44 4.40 4.57
N LEU A 58 6.34 3.92 5.15
CA LEU A 58 5.42 2.98 4.49
C LEU A 58 4.71 3.62 3.29
N VAL A 59 4.26 4.87 3.41
CA VAL A 59 3.62 5.60 2.30
C VAL A 59 4.59 5.79 1.14
N LEU A 60 5.84 6.17 1.43
CA LEU A 60 6.86 6.33 0.39
C LEU A 60 7.25 4.99 -0.26
N ALA A 61 7.33 3.91 0.52
CA ALA A 61 7.59 2.57 -0.01
C ALA A 61 6.45 2.11 -0.93
N LEU A 62 5.20 2.28 -0.49
CA LEU A 62 4.00 1.95 -1.27
C LEU A 62 3.94 2.79 -2.56
N GLU A 63 4.17 4.09 -2.47
CA GLU A 63 4.23 4.97 -3.65
C GLU A 63 5.29 4.50 -4.65
N SER A 64 6.47 4.12 -4.18
CA SER A 64 7.55 3.61 -5.03
C SER A 64 7.13 2.34 -5.76
N GLU A 65 6.42 1.42 -5.11
CA GLU A 65 5.91 0.21 -5.76
C GLU A 65 4.83 0.55 -6.80
N ILE A 66 3.89 1.45 -6.48
CA ILE A 66 2.80 1.85 -7.40
C ILE A 66 3.35 2.56 -8.64
N ARG A 67 4.26 3.54 -8.45
CA ARG A 67 4.89 4.28 -9.56
C ARG A 67 5.87 3.41 -10.34
N GLY A 68 6.32 2.30 -9.74
CA GLY A 68 7.36 1.44 -10.28
C GLY A 68 8.72 2.11 -10.29
N PRO A 69 9.76 1.45 -10.83
CA PRO A 69 11.09 2.01 -10.89
C PRO A 69 11.05 3.32 -11.66
N ASN A 70 11.33 4.42 -10.94
CA ASN A 70 11.51 5.75 -11.50
C ASN A 70 12.48 5.64 -12.68
N ARG A 71 11.96 5.61 -13.91
CA ARG A 71 12.77 5.73 -15.14
C ARG A 71 13.28 7.17 -15.32
N GLY A 72 13.38 7.92 -14.22
CA GLY A 72 14.13 9.16 -14.09
C GLY A 72 15.59 8.88 -14.35
N ARG A 73 15.95 8.92 -15.63
CA ARG A 73 17.30 8.91 -16.14
C ARG A 73 18.10 10.04 -15.49
N LEU A 74 18.78 9.76 -14.38
CA LEU A 74 20.11 10.31 -14.18
C LEU A 74 21.04 9.61 -15.19
N ARG A 75 20.85 9.95 -16.47
CA ARG A 75 21.78 9.54 -17.53
C ARG A 75 23.05 10.33 -17.24
N ASN A 76 23.99 9.73 -16.53
CA ASN A 76 25.37 10.20 -16.55
C ASN A 76 25.80 10.22 -18.02
N ARG A 77 25.83 11.43 -18.60
CA ARG A 77 26.04 11.67 -20.04
C ARG A 77 27.44 11.24 -20.51
N SER A 78 28.29 10.83 -19.57
CA SER A 78 29.69 10.45 -19.78
C SER A 78 29.98 8.95 -19.61
N ALA A 79 28.99 8.11 -19.34
CA ALA A 79 29.20 6.66 -19.27
C ALA A 79 29.14 6.03 -20.67
N PRO A 80 30.06 5.11 -21.02
CA PRO A 80 29.91 4.25 -22.20
C PRO A 80 28.55 3.56 -22.20
N PRO A 81 27.92 3.31 -23.36
CA PRO A 81 26.65 2.61 -23.40
C PRO A 81 26.81 1.28 -22.66
N PRO A 82 25.96 0.99 -21.65
CA PRO A 82 25.99 -0.31 -21.00
C PRO A 82 25.77 -1.38 -22.07
N ALA A 83 26.45 -2.52 -21.92
CA ALA A 83 26.21 -3.69 -22.75
C ALA A 83 24.70 -3.95 -22.85
N LEU A 84 24.22 -4.37 -24.02
CA LEU A 84 22.83 -4.73 -24.27
C LEU A 84 22.39 -5.76 -23.23
N VAL A 85 21.74 -5.31 -22.16
CA VAL A 85 21.08 -6.21 -21.22
C VAL A 85 19.93 -6.83 -21.99
N PRO A 86 19.85 -8.18 -22.10
CA PRO A 86 18.74 -8.82 -22.78
C PRO A 86 17.42 -8.35 -22.17
N SER A 87 16.42 -8.15 -23.03
CA SER A 87 15.09 -7.78 -22.57
C SER A 87 14.54 -8.93 -21.71
N PRO A 88 13.87 -8.63 -20.57
CA PRO A 88 13.35 -9.67 -19.72
C PRO A 88 12.35 -10.56 -20.44
N THR A 89 12.34 -11.84 -20.11
CA THR A 89 11.38 -12.80 -20.67
C THR A 89 9.94 -12.44 -20.24
N GLU A 90 8.94 -13.09 -20.84
CA GLU A 90 7.55 -12.95 -20.37
C GLU A 90 7.41 -13.44 -18.92
N ASP A 91 7.96 -14.60 -18.59
CA ASP A 91 7.93 -15.16 -17.24
C ASP A 91 8.58 -14.24 -16.20
N GLU A 92 9.70 -13.60 -16.55
CA GLU A 92 10.37 -12.63 -15.68
C GLU A 92 9.52 -11.37 -15.47
N ARG A 93 8.76 -10.94 -16.48
CA ARG A 93 7.84 -9.80 -16.37
C ARG A 93 6.65 -10.16 -15.47
N ILE A 94 6.06 -11.34 -15.66
CA ILE A 94 4.95 -11.84 -14.82
C ILE A 94 5.41 -11.99 -13.37
N ALA A 95 6.57 -12.59 -13.12
CA ALA A 95 7.11 -12.76 -11.77
C ALA A 95 7.40 -11.42 -11.08
N ARG A 96 7.93 -10.44 -11.84
CA ARG A 96 8.17 -9.08 -11.33
C ARG A 96 6.87 -8.37 -10.99
N GLU A 97 5.86 -8.47 -11.84
CA GLU A 97 4.56 -7.87 -11.61
C GLU A 97 3.88 -8.46 -10.38
N LYS A 98 3.87 -9.80 -10.28
CA LYS A 98 3.35 -10.50 -9.11
C LYS A 98 4.03 -10.04 -7.82
N ARG A 99 5.38 -9.93 -7.84
CA ARG A 99 6.14 -9.42 -6.69
C ARG A 99 5.71 -7.99 -6.32
N ARG A 100 5.59 -7.10 -7.30
CA ARG A 100 5.16 -5.71 -7.09
C ARG A 100 3.79 -5.65 -6.42
N LEU A 101 2.80 -6.38 -6.96
CA LEU A 101 1.45 -6.42 -6.38
C LEU A 101 1.44 -7.02 -4.97
N THR A 102 2.28 -8.03 -4.69
CA THR A 102 2.47 -8.56 -3.33
C THR A 102 2.98 -7.48 -2.38
N MET A 103 4.00 -6.71 -2.78
CA MET A 103 4.52 -5.62 -1.93
C MET A 103 3.47 -4.52 -1.69
N ILE A 104 2.70 -4.17 -2.72
CA ILE A 104 1.59 -3.22 -2.59
C ILE A 104 0.56 -3.71 -1.57
N ALA A 105 0.14 -4.98 -1.67
CA ALA A 105 -0.80 -5.58 -0.72
C ALA A 105 -0.27 -5.56 0.71
N GLU A 106 1.01 -5.91 0.90
CA GLU A 106 1.66 -5.95 2.22
C GLU A 106 1.70 -4.56 2.86
N TYR A 107 2.23 -3.55 2.15
CA TYR A 107 2.34 -2.19 2.68
C TYR A 107 0.96 -1.56 2.92
N TRP A 108 0.02 -1.75 2.00
CA TRP A 108 -1.34 -1.28 2.17
C TRP A 108 -2.03 -1.89 3.39
N ASN A 109 -1.92 -3.21 3.57
CA ASN A 109 -2.53 -3.91 4.69
C ASN A 109 -1.89 -3.54 6.03
N GLN A 110 -0.60 -3.21 6.03
CA GLN A 110 0.10 -2.68 7.19
C GLN A 110 -0.40 -1.28 7.55
N LEU A 111 -0.53 -0.36 6.58
CA LEU A 111 -1.11 0.97 6.78
C LEU A 111 -2.55 0.87 7.33
N CYS A 112 -3.38 0.03 6.71
CA CYS A 112 -4.75 -0.25 7.19
C CYS A 112 -4.76 -0.78 8.62
N GLY A 113 -3.81 -1.65 8.97
CA GLY A 113 -3.67 -2.19 10.32
C GLY A 113 -3.34 -1.12 11.36
N ILE A 114 -2.46 -0.17 11.01
CA ILE A 114 -2.09 0.94 11.90
C ILE A 114 -3.28 1.89 12.08
N VAL A 115 -3.87 2.38 10.98
CA VAL A 115 -4.96 3.36 11.04
C VAL A 115 -6.23 2.81 11.69
N TYR A 116 -6.42 1.49 11.72
CA TYR A 116 -7.60 0.86 12.32
C TYR A 116 -7.83 1.21 13.80
N ALA A 117 -6.79 1.57 14.55
CA ALA A 117 -6.95 2.06 15.93
C ALA A 117 -7.78 3.36 16.02
N TRP A 118 -7.91 4.10 14.91
CA TRP A 118 -8.70 5.31 14.77
C TRP A 118 -10.04 5.10 14.05
N ARG A 119 -10.52 3.86 13.91
CA ARG A 119 -11.76 3.56 13.13
C ARG A 119 -13.04 4.24 13.62
N GLU A 120 -13.07 4.68 14.88
CA GLU A 120 -14.20 5.41 15.48
C GLU A 120 -13.98 6.93 15.50
N SER A 121 -12.83 7.41 14.99
CA SER A 121 -12.54 8.84 14.91
C SER A 121 -13.21 9.47 13.69
N ASP A 122 -13.66 10.72 13.84
CA ASP A 122 -14.24 11.49 12.74
C ASP A 122 -13.25 11.62 11.57
N GLY A 123 -13.76 11.41 10.36
CA GLY A 123 -12.96 11.44 9.13
C GLY A 123 -12.26 10.13 8.78
N TYR A 124 -12.46 9.05 9.56
CA TYR A 124 -11.99 7.73 9.17
C TYR A 124 -12.82 7.16 8.01
N ASP A 125 -12.16 6.84 6.89
CA ASP A 125 -12.83 6.30 5.70
C ASP A 125 -12.95 4.76 5.76
N ARG A 126 -14.10 4.28 6.24
CA ARG A 126 -14.37 2.83 6.39
C ARG A 126 -14.55 2.11 5.07
N ALA A 127 -15.00 2.81 4.03
CA ALA A 127 -15.22 2.23 2.71
C ALA A 127 -13.89 2.02 1.99
N ARG A 128 -12.91 2.90 2.24
CA ARG A 128 -11.63 2.92 1.55
C ARG A 128 -10.52 2.25 2.32
N TRP A 129 -10.42 2.43 3.64
CA TRP A 129 -9.28 1.95 4.44
C TRP A 129 -9.53 0.57 5.04
N HIS A 130 -9.63 -0.42 4.17
CA HIS A 130 -9.70 -1.82 4.55
C HIS A 130 -8.61 -2.66 3.86
N ARG A 131 -8.35 -3.83 4.45
CA ARG A 131 -7.35 -4.74 3.91
C ARG A 131 -7.79 -5.32 2.56
N VAL A 132 -6.84 -5.45 1.64
CA VAL A 132 -7.00 -6.18 0.37
C VAL A 132 -6.67 -7.65 0.59
N THR A 133 -7.44 -8.53 -0.05
CA THR A 133 -7.26 -10.00 0.07
C THR A 133 -6.57 -10.59 -1.15
N PHE A 134 -6.81 -10.01 -2.33
CA PHE A 134 -6.32 -10.53 -3.61
C PHE A 134 -5.41 -9.50 -4.30
N LEU A 135 -4.49 -10.00 -5.13
CA LEU A 135 -3.57 -9.13 -5.87
C LEU A 135 -4.30 -8.41 -7.02
N ASP A 136 -5.09 -9.18 -7.77
CA ASP A 136 -5.91 -8.76 -8.90
C ASP A 136 -7.10 -9.72 -9.06
N THR A 137 -7.97 -9.44 -10.03
CA THR A 137 -9.14 -10.28 -10.35
C THR A 137 -8.76 -11.68 -10.82
N ALA A 138 -7.58 -11.87 -11.43
CA ALA A 138 -7.13 -13.18 -11.89
C ALA A 138 -6.77 -14.09 -10.71
N ALA A 139 -6.06 -13.55 -9.72
CA ALA A 139 -5.73 -14.23 -8.47
C ALA A 139 -6.99 -14.58 -7.66
N GLU A 140 -7.98 -13.70 -7.62
CA GLU A 140 -9.29 -13.97 -7.00
C GLU A 140 -10.02 -15.12 -7.71
N ALA A 141 -10.10 -15.09 -9.04
CA ALA A 141 -10.75 -16.13 -9.83
C ALA A 141 -10.03 -17.49 -9.67
N GLU A 142 -8.70 -17.50 -9.64
CA GLU A 142 -7.91 -18.72 -9.39
C GLU A 142 -8.19 -19.30 -8.00
N TYR A 143 -8.24 -18.44 -6.97
CA TYR A 143 -8.61 -18.86 -5.62
C TYR A 143 -10.01 -19.50 -5.58
N HIS A 144 -11.01 -18.85 -6.19
CA HIS A 144 -12.36 -19.40 -6.23
C HIS A 144 -12.43 -20.74 -6.97
N ARG A 145 -11.71 -20.88 -8.09
CA ARG A 145 -11.61 -22.16 -8.81
C ARG A 145 -11.05 -23.25 -7.90
N LEU A 146 -9.94 -22.99 -7.19
CA LEU A 146 -9.31 -23.94 -6.29
C LEU A 146 -10.20 -24.31 -5.09
N VAL A 147 -10.93 -23.35 -4.53
CA VAL A 147 -11.89 -23.59 -3.44
C VAL A 147 -13.03 -24.50 -3.90
N VAL A 148 -13.57 -24.27 -5.10
CA VAL A 148 -14.61 -25.10 -5.70
C VAL A 148 -14.08 -26.50 -6.01
N GLU A 149 -12.88 -26.61 -6.58
CA GLU A 149 -12.23 -27.89 -6.91
C GLU A 149 -11.89 -28.71 -5.65
N ALA A 150 -11.47 -28.04 -4.57
CA ALA A 150 -11.19 -28.68 -3.28
C ALA A 150 -12.46 -29.12 -2.51
N GLY A 151 -13.66 -28.86 -3.03
CA GLY A 151 -14.91 -29.24 -2.39
C GLY A 151 -15.20 -28.51 -1.07
N LEU A 152 -14.46 -27.43 -0.78
CA LEU A 152 -14.66 -26.58 0.39
C LEU A 152 -15.85 -25.64 0.15
N ARG A 153 -17.05 -26.20 -0.03
CA ARG A 153 -18.28 -25.42 0.16
C ARG A 153 -18.30 -24.99 1.62
N LYS A 154 -18.26 -23.67 1.86
CA LYS A 154 -18.64 -23.08 3.15
C LYS A 154 -19.96 -23.74 3.58
N ALA A 155 -19.95 -24.39 4.74
CA ALA A 155 -21.18 -24.67 5.45
C ALA A 155 -21.79 -23.30 5.77
N GLU A 156 -23.02 -23.08 5.30
CA GLU A 156 -23.86 -21.92 5.63
C GLU A 156 -24.15 -21.87 7.14
#